data_AF-A0A9P7M7Q0-F1
#
_entry.id   AF-A0A9P7M7Q0-F1
#
_cell.length_a   1.000
_cell.length_b   1.000
_cell.length_c   1.000
_cell.angle_alpha   90.00
_cell.angle_beta   90.00
_cell.angle_gamma   90.00
#
_symmetry.space_group_name_H-M   'P 1'
#
loop_
_entity.id
_entity.type
_entity.pdbx_description
1 polymer ?
#
loop_
_entity_poly.entity_id
_entity_poly.type
_entity_poly.pdbx_seq_one_letter_code
_entity_poly.pdbx_strand_id
1 'polypeptide(L)'
;PPNSSPHDDLFTFFETVLRWHRTLPTFQWLLDAGIQPSNTTSYTYAAIQAALTQTPDGQHHPPAFIGCGGPRFNETLRGRGSLDNGRTELNEIWYYFHVRGRPQRGEGRRVHAGDAGGRLTTCAVAEGAVRYLERSEGSEK
;
A
#
# COMPACT_ATOMS: atom_id res chain seq x y z
N PRO A 1 -31.33 11.63 -10.59
CA PRO A 1 -32.28 11.60 -11.73
C PRO A 1 -33.70 11.45 -11.17
N PRO A 2 -34.75 12.00 -11.79
CA PRO A 2 -36.10 11.74 -11.33
C PRO A 2 -36.33 10.22 -11.42
N ASN A 3 -36.59 9.57 -10.30
CA ASN A 3 -36.63 8.11 -10.05
C ASN A 3 -35.34 7.39 -9.61
N SER A 4 -34.42 8.05 -8.89
CA SER A 4 -33.42 7.28 -8.12
C SER A 4 -34.07 6.63 -6.90
N SER A 5 -33.86 5.32 -6.72
CA SER A 5 -34.24 4.62 -5.49
C SER A 5 -33.46 5.22 -4.30
N PRO A 6 -34.03 5.22 -3.08
CA PRO A 6 -33.25 5.46 -1.89
C PRO A 6 -31.98 4.59 -1.91
N HIS A 7 -30.81 5.21 -1.66
CA HIS A 7 -29.49 4.57 -1.61
C HIS A 7 -28.81 4.19 -2.95
N ASP A 8 -29.28 4.67 -4.11
CA ASP A 8 -28.57 4.46 -5.39
C ASP A 8 -27.11 4.96 -5.40
N ASP A 9 -26.80 5.95 -4.57
CA ASP A 9 -25.45 6.48 -4.37
C ASP A 9 -24.51 5.50 -3.66
N LEU A 10 -25.05 4.58 -2.84
CA LEU A 10 -24.28 3.55 -2.16
C LEU A 10 -23.64 2.57 -3.16
N PHE A 11 -24.45 2.06 -4.10
CA PHE A 11 -23.95 1.18 -5.16
C PHE A 11 -22.91 1.92 -6.01
N THR A 12 -23.20 3.17 -6.38
CA THR A 12 -22.29 4.02 -7.13
C THR A 12 -20.95 4.22 -6.41
N PHE A 13 -20.97 4.40 -5.09
CA PHE A 13 -19.76 4.53 -4.28
C PHE A 13 -18.90 3.25 -4.35
N PHE A 14 -19.49 2.08 -4.09
CA PHE A 14 -18.75 0.82 -4.13
C PHE A 14 -18.22 0.49 -5.52
N GLU A 15 -19.01 0.71 -6.58
CA GLU A 15 -18.54 0.56 -7.95
C GLU A 15 -17.36 1.48 -8.26
N THR A 16 -17.39 2.71 -7.74
CA THR A 16 -16.29 3.66 -7.88
C THR A 16 -15.04 3.12 -7.18
N VAL A 17 -15.15 2.70 -5.92
CA VAL A 17 -14.02 2.11 -5.16
C VAL A 17 -13.43 0.91 -5.91
N LEU A 18 -14.26 -0.02 -6.38
CA LEU A 18 -13.81 -1.19 -7.14
C LEU A 18 -13.11 -0.79 -8.44
N ARG A 19 -13.60 0.24 -9.15
CA ARG A 19 -12.95 0.75 -10.35
C ARG A 19 -11.53 1.23 -10.06
N TRP A 20 -11.33 2.05 -9.02
CA TRP A 20 -10.00 2.54 -8.65
C TRP A 20 -9.10 1.40 -8.16
N HIS A 21 -9.62 0.51 -7.30
CA HIS A 21 -8.85 -0.61 -6.75
C HIS A 21 -8.28 -1.53 -7.85
N ARG A 22 -9.07 -1.84 -8.88
CA ARG A 22 -8.63 -2.68 -10.01
C ARG A 22 -7.46 -2.09 -10.81
N THR A 23 -7.24 -0.77 -10.76
CA THR A 23 -6.10 -0.13 -11.42
C THR A 23 -4.80 -0.20 -10.61
N LEU A 24 -4.86 -0.72 -9.38
CA LEU A 24 -3.76 -0.76 -8.43
C LEU A 24 -3.45 -2.21 -8.00
N PRO A 25 -3.01 -3.10 -8.93
CA PRO A 25 -2.72 -4.51 -8.67
C PRO A 25 -1.46 -4.68 -7.81
N THR A 26 -1.52 -4.18 -6.58
CA THR A 26 -0.41 -4.03 -5.64
C THR A 26 0.27 -5.35 -5.36
N PHE A 27 -0.52 -6.41 -5.14
CA PHE A 27 0.02 -7.76 -4.93
C PHE A 27 0.85 -8.23 -6.12
N GLN A 28 0.38 -8.00 -7.36
CA GLN A 28 1.10 -8.41 -8.56
C GLN A 28 2.42 -7.63 -8.69
N TRP A 29 2.41 -6.33 -8.44
CA TRP A 29 3.64 -5.51 -8.47
C TRP A 29 4.68 -5.98 -7.45
N LEU A 30 4.24 -6.34 -6.24
CA LEU A 30 5.14 -6.92 -5.23
C LEU A 30 5.65 -8.29 -5.66
N LEU A 31 4.77 -9.17 -6.15
CA LEU A 31 5.13 -10.51 -6.61
C LEU A 31 6.15 -10.48 -7.76
N ASP A 32 5.96 -9.61 -8.75
CA ASP A 32 6.86 -9.45 -9.90
C ASP A 32 8.25 -8.95 -9.48
N ALA A 33 8.34 -8.23 -8.35
CA ALA A 33 9.59 -7.81 -7.72
C ALA A 33 10.18 -8.86 -6.76
N GLY A 34 9.58 -10.06 -6.67
CA GLY A 34 10.00 -11.12 -5.75
C GLY A 34 9.63 -10.89 -4.29
N ILE A 35 8.68 -9.97 -4.02
CA ILE A 35 8.18 -9.65 -2.68
C ILE A 35 6.85 -10.37 -2.49
N GLN A 36 6.92 -11.53 -1.85
CA GLN A 36 5.76 -12.37 -1.55
C GLN A 36 5.54 -12.52 -0.05
N PRO A 37 4.30 -12.83 0.38
CA PRO A 37 4.03 -13.20 1.76
C PRO A 37 4.95 -14.35 2.21
N SER A 38 5.59 -14.21 3.36
CA SER A 38 6.48 -15.20 3.94
C SER A 38 6.63 -14.98 5.44
N ASN A 39 6.58 -16.06 6.21
CA ASN A 39 6.86 -16.00 7.65
C ASN A 39 8.35 -15.96 7.99
N THR A 40 9.23 -16.26 7.04
CA THR A 40 10.69 -16.36 7.25
C THR A 40 11.47 -15.26 6.55
N THR A 41 10.96 -14.71 5.45
CA THR A 41 11.65 -13.69 4.65
C THR A 41 11.36 -12.29 5.20
N SER A 42 12.36 -11.41 5.13
CA SER A 42 12.18 -10.00 5.40
C SER A 42 12.73 -9.15 4.26
N TYR A 43 12.17 -7.96 4.10
CA TYR A 43 12.40 -7.03 3.01
C TYR A 43 12.84 -5.67 3.56
N THR A 44 13.42 -4.85 2.69
CA THR A 44 13.70 -3.45 2.99
C THR A 44 12.50 -2.60 2.58
N TYR A 45 12.21 -1.55 3.33
CA TYR A 45 11.21 -0.55 2.92
C TYR A 45 11.50 -0.02 1.50
N ALA A 46 12.78 0.22 1.17
CA ALA A 46 13.20 0.71 -0.13
C ALA A 46 12.84 -0.26 -1.28
N ALA A 47 13.01 -1.58 -1.08
CA ALA A 47 12.64 -2.58 -2.10
C ALA A 47 11.12 -2.60 -2.34
N ILE A 48 10.31 -2.53 -1.27
CA ILE A 48 8.85 -2.45 -1.39
C ILE A 48 8.46 -1.16 -2.11
N GLN A 49 9.04 -0.01 -1.74
CA GLN A 49 8.76 1.26 -2.40
C GLN A 49 9.15 1.24 -3.88
N ALA A 50 10.28 0.61 -4.22
CA ALA A 50 10.71 0.45 -5.61
C ALA A 50 9.71 -0.38 -6.42
N ALA A 51 9.23 -1.49 -5.88
CA ALA A 51 8.22 -2.34 -6.54
C ALA A 51 6.91 -1.58 -6.86
N LEU A 52 6.52 -0.60 -6.02
CA LEU A 52 5.31 0.21 -6.22
C LEU A 52 5.49 1.45 -7.10
N THR A 53 6.74 1.80 -7.42
CA THR A 53 7.10 2.99 -8.22
C THR A 53 7.67 2.63 -9.59
N GLN A 54 8.30 1.45 -9.73
CA GLN A 54 8.87 0.93 -10.97
C GLN A 54 8.07 -0.28 -11.42
N THR A 55 6.81 -0.05 -11.77
CA THR A 55 5.89 -1.15 -12.07
C THR A 55 6.15 -1.75 -13.46
N PRO A 56 5.75 -3.02 -13.69
CA PRO A 56 6.01 -3.72 -14.96
C PRO A 56 5.36 -3.09 -16.20
N ASP A 57 4.44 -2.14 -16.03
CA ASP A 57 3.83 -1.36 -17.12
C ASP A 57 4.81 -0.35 -17.76
N GLY A 58 6.05 -0.29 -17.28
CA GLY A 58 7.10 0.61 -17.76
C GLY A 58 6.91 2.06 -17.31
N GLN A 59 5.94 2.33 -16.45
CA GLN A 59 5.68 3.67 -15.93
C GLN A 59 6.38 3.87 -14.59
N HIS A 60 6.95 5.07 -14.41
CA HIS A 60 7.42 5.51 -13.11
C HIS A 60 6.27 6.18 -12.37
N HIS A 61 5.77 5.52 -11.32
CA HIS A 61 4.67 6.02 -10.52
C HIS A 61 5.17 6.81 -9.31
N PRO A 62 4.41 7.82 -8.85
CA PRO A 62 4.73 8.51 -7.61
C PRO A 62 4.73 7.56 -6.40
N PRO A 63 5.66 7.78 -5.44
CA PRO A 63 5.71 7.07 -4.16
C PRO A 63 4.36 7.00 -3.45
N ALA A 64 3.92 5.78 -3.15
CA ALA A 64 2.81 5.49 -2.27
C ALA A 64 3.23 5.58 -0.81
N PHE A 65 2.26 5.76 0.10
CA PHE A 65 2.50 5.57 1.52
C PHE A 65 2.48 4.08 1.85
N ILE A 66 3.46 3.60 2.63
CA ILE A 66 3.57 2.21 3.09
C ILE A 66 3.47 2.21 4.61
N GLY A 67 2.39 1.68 5.15
CA GLY A 67 2.19 1.56 6.58
C GLY A 67 2.53 0.17 7.09
N CYS A 68 3.30 0.14 8.18
CA CYS A 68 3.55 -1.07 8.94
C CYS A 68 2.92 -1.02 10.34
N GLY A 69 2.53 -2.19 10.83
CA GLY A 69 2.13 -2.51 12.20
C GLY A 69 3.16 -3.42 12.90
N GLY A 70 2.70 -4.15 13.92
CA GLY A 70 3.57 -5.04 14.71
C GLY A 70 4.51 -4.30 15.66
N PRO A 71 5.57 -4.95 16.19
CA PRO A 71 6.54 -4.32 17.08
C PRO A 71 7.38 -3.26 16.36
N ARG A 72 7.94 -2.30 17.10
CA ARG A 72 8.94 -1.39 16.54
C ARG A 72 10.25 -2.14 16.32
N PHE A 73 11.02 -1.76 15.32
CA PHE A 73 12.26 -2.47 15.00
C PHE A 73 13.25 -2.45 16.17
N ASN A 74 13.41 -1.31 16.84
CA ASN A 74 14.24 -1.18 18.04
C ASN A 74 13.79 -2.02 19.25
N GLU A 75 12.57 -2.53 19.27
CA GLU A 75 12.04 -3.46 20.30
C GLU A 75 12.33 -4.93 19.94
N THR A 76 12.71 -5.22 18.69
CA THR A 76 13.01 -6.59 18.25
C THR A 76 14.44 -7.02 18.62
N LEU A 77 14.69 -8.33 18.66
CA LEU A 77 16.04 -8.87 18.85
C LEU A 77 17.03 -8.38 17.78
N ARG A 78 16.58 -8.23 16.52
CA ARG A 78 17.41 -7.77 15.40
C ARG A 78 17.72 -6.28 15.45
N GLY A 79 16.79 -5.47 15.95
CA GLY A 79 16.93 -4.02 15.97
C GLY A 79 17.31 -3.43 17.33
N ARG A 80 17.51 -4.25 18.37
CA ARG A 80 17.84 -3.77 19.72
C ARG A 80 19.07 -2.86 19.69
N GLY A 81 18.91 -1.62 20.16
CA GLY A 81 19.95 -0.58 20.13
C GLY A 81 19.96 0.30 18.88
N SER A 82 19.11 0.01 17.90
CA SER A 82 18.87 0.88 16.75
C SER A 82 18.06 2.12 17.14
N LEU A 83 18.28 3.22 16.40
CA LEU A 83 17.45 4.42 16.46
C LEU A 83 16.17 4.29 15.61
N ASP A 84 16.05 3.23 14.82
CA ASP A 84 14.88 2.98 13.99
C ASP A 84 13.69 2.49 14.84
N ASN A 85 12.75 3.41 15.04
CA ASN A 85 11.53 3.19 15.80
C ASN A 85 10.32 2.83 14.90
N GLY A 86 10.55 2.58 13.61
CA GLY A 86 9.52 2.18 12.66
C GLY A 86 8.98 0.79 12.95
N ARG A 87 7.77 0.53 12.44
CA ARG A 87 7.02 -0.71 12.61
C ARG A 87 7.48 -1.78 11.61
N THR A 88 7.31 -3.06 11.93
CA THR A 88 8.01 -4.15 11.23
C THR A 88 7.12 -5.01 10.34
N GLU A 89 5.80 -4.90 10.41
CA GLU A 89 4.89 -5.78 9.66
C GLU A 89 4.09 -4.97 8.63
N LEU A 90 4.28 -5.24 7.34
CA LEU A 90 3.55 -4.56 6.27
C LEU A 90 2.02 -4.76 6.45
N ASN A 91 1.27 -3.67 6.49
CA ASN A 91 -0.17 -3.71 6.81
C ASN A 91 -1.03 -2.92 5.81
N GLU A 92 -0.55 -1.77 5.33
CA GLU A 92 -1.35 -0.88 4.48
C GLU A 92 -0.51 -0.20 3.41
N ILE A 93 -1.13 0.05 2.25
CA ILE A 93 -0.53 0.82 1.16
C ILE A 93 -1.57 1.82 0.68
N TRP A 94 -1.24 3.12 0.71
CA TRP A 94 -2.17 4.18 0.33
C TRP A 94 -1.65 4.93 -0.90
N TYR A 95 -2.50 4.97 -1.93
CA TYR A 95 -2.25 5.69 -3.17
C TYR A 95 -3.07 6.96 -3.21
N TYR A 96 -2.38 8.10 -3.37
CA TYR A 96 -3.01 9.41 -3.37
C TYR A 96 -3.25 9.88 -4.80
N PHE A 97 -4.38 10.55 -5.02
CA PHE A 97 -4.79 11.02 -6.34
C PHE A 97 -5.31 12.46 -6.31
N HIS A 98 -5.00 13.22 -7.36
CA HIS A 98 -5.88 14.30 -7.81
C HIS A 98 -6.88 13.74 -8.81
N VAL A 99 -8.16 14.07 -8.64
CA VAL A 99 -9.25 13.62 -9.50
C VAL A 99 -9.67 14.73 -10.44
N ARG A 100 -9.88 14.40 -11.72
CA ARG A 100 -10.42 15.35 -12.71
C ARG A 100 -11.94 15.24 -12.75
N GLY A 101 -12.62 16.15 -12.05
CA GLY A 101 -14.08 16.15 -11.97
C GLY A 101 -14.61 15.10 -10.99
N ARG A 102 -15.51 14.23 -11.45
CA ARG A 102 -16.22 13.26 -10.60
C ARG A 102 -15.39 11.98 -10.39
N PRO A 103 -15.18 11.50 -9.14
CA PRO A 103 -14.47 10.24 -8.87
C PRO A 103 -15.04 9.04 -9.61
N GLN A 104 -16.36 9.04 -9.85
CA GLN A 104 -17.08 8.00 -10.60
C GLN A 104 -16.58 7.82 -12.05
N ARG A 105 -15.81 8.77 -12.60
CA ARG A 105 -15.21 8.62 -13.94
C ARG A 105 -13.96 7.76 -13.94
N GLY A 106 -13.27 7.62 -12.80
CA GLY A 106 -11.98 6.94 -12.74
C GLY A 106 -10.85 7.75 -13.39
N GLU A 107 -11.05 9.06 -13.57
CA GLU A 107 -10.06 9.96 -14.17
C GLU A 107 -9.27 10.67 -13.07
N GLY A 108 -8.01 10.31 -12.90
CA GLY A 108 -7.12 11.03 -11.98
C GLY A 108 -5.67 10.67 -12.16
N ARG A 109 -4.84 11.44 -11.47
CA ARG A 109 -3.38 11.33 -11.51
C ARG A 109 -2.88 10.97 -10.12
N ARG A 110 -2.09 9.90 -10.03
CA ARG A 110 -1.35 9.57 -8.80
C ARG A 110 -0.46 10.75 -8.41
N VAL A 111 -0.31 10.99 -7.11
CA VAL A 111 0.58 12.02 -6.56
C VAL A 111 1.49 11.45 -5.49
N HIS A 112 2.58 12.17 -5.19
CA HIS A 112 3.54 11.78 -4.17
C HIS A 112 2.87 11.76 -2.79
N ALA A 113 2.82 10.59 -2.15
CA ALA A 113 2.11 10.42 -0.88
C ALA A 113 2.73 11.22 0.27
N GLY A 114 4.04 11.45 0.24
CA GLY A 114 4.72 12.28 1.24
C GLY A 114 4.29 13.75 1.17
N ASP A 115 4.01 14.24 -0.04
CA ASP A 115 3.63 15.65 -0.26
C ASP A 115 2.15 15.85 0.08
N ALA A 116 1.31 14.88 -0.32
CA ALA A 116 -0.13 14.94 -0.10
C ALA A 116 -0.56 14.52 1.32
N GLY A 117 0.15 13.57 1.93
CA GLY A 117 -0.17 12.94 3.20
C GLY A 117 0.81 13.23 4.34
N GLY A 118 1.87 14.00 4.09
CA GLY A 118 2.84 14.47 5.09
C GLY A 118 3.91 13.45 5.50
N ARG A 119 3.81 12.19 5.05
CA ARG A 119 4.82 11.13 5.29
C ARG A 119 4.70 10.01 4.27
N LEU A 120 5.79 9.27 4.05
CA LEU A 120 5.80 8.10 3.17
C LEU A 120 5.65 6.76 3.90
N THR A 121 5.95 6.70 5.20
CA THR A 121 5.97 5.40 5.87
C THR A 121 5.80 5.49 7.39
N THR A 122 5.29 4.40 7.96
CA THR A 122 5.44 4.07 9.39
C THR A 122 6.34 2.86 9.60
N CYS A 123 6.82 2.25 8.52
CA CYS A 123 7.72 1.11 8.55
C CYS A 123 9.12 1.49 9.01
N ALA A 124 9.80 0.50 9.60
CA ALA A 124 11.23 0.55 9.79
C ALA A 124 11.95 0.61 8.44
N VAL A 125 13.02 1.39 8.38
CA VAL A 125 13.86 1.61 7.19
C VAL A 125 15.18 0.87 7.27
N ALA A 126 15.50 0.29 8.43
CA ALA A 126 16.64 -0.59 8.62
C ALA A 126 16.60 -1.80 7.67
N GLU A 127 17.78 -2.33 7.36
CA GLU A 127 17.93 -3.39 6.38
C GLU A 127 17.20 -4.67 6.81
N GLY A 128 16.33 -5.17 5.92
CA GLY A 128 15.54 -6.37 6.17
C GLY A 128 14.61 -6.26 7.39
N ALA A 129 14.17 -5.06 7.77
CA ALA A 129 13.32 -4.86 8.94
C ALA A 129 11.83 -5.13 8.69
N VAL A 130 11.37 -5.07 7.43
CA VAL A 130 9.95 -5.20 7.08
C VAL A 130 9.62 -6.65 6.79
N ARG A 131 8.55 -7.17 7.40
CA ARG A 131 7.99 -8.50 7.18
C ARG A 131 6.68 -8.36 6.42
N TYR A 132 6.52 -9.13 5.35
CA TYR A 132 5.24 -9.29 4.68
C TYR A 132 4.73 -10.69 5.00
N LEU A 133 3.88 -10.79 6.01
CA LEU A 133 3.49 -12.09 6.57
C LEU A 133 2.46 -12.80 5.68
N GLU A 134 2.48 -14.13 5.73
CA GLU A 134 1.40 -14.95 5.17
C GLU A 134 0.09 -14.66 5.91
N ARG A 135 -1.03 -14.83 5.20
CA ARG A 135 -2.34 -14.73 5.84
C ARG A 135 -2.47 -15.82 6.90
N SER A 136 -3.11 -15.50 8.01
CA SER A 136 -3.44 -16.50 9.02
C SER A 136 -4.38 -17.56 8.43
N GLU A 137 -4.24 -18.81 8.89
CA GLU A 137 -5.11 -19.91 8.51
C GLU A 137 -6.59 -19.52 8.68
N GLY A 138 -7.39 -19.75 7.63
CA GLY A 138 -8.83 -19.43 7.62
C GLY A 138 -9.17 -17.99 7.23
N SER A 139 -8.17 -17.17 6.93
CA SER A 139 -8.37 -15.85 6.33
C SER A 139 -8.53 -15.91 4.80
N GLU A 140 -8.30 -17.05 4.15
CA GLU A 140 -8.51 -17.21 2.70
C GLU A 140 -9.99 -17.38 2.35
N LYS A 141 -10.75 -16.29 2.30
CA LYS A 141 -12.10 -16.25 1.74
C LYS A 141 -12.32 -15.01 0.91
#